data_AF-A0A938MJ09-F1
#
_entry.id   AF-A0A938MJ09-F1
#
_cell.length_a   1.000
_cell.length_b   1.000
_cell.length_c   1.000
_cell.angle_alpha   90.00
_cell.angle_beta   90.00
_cell.angle_gamma   90.00
#
_symmetry.space_group_name_H-M   'P 1'
#
loop_
_entity.id
_entity.type
_entity.pdbx_description
1 polymer ?
#
loop_
_entity_poly.entity_id
_entity_poly.type
_entity_poly.pdbx_seq_one_letter_code
_entity_poly.pdbx_strand_id
1 'polypeptide(L)'
;MTVRIALFVATVALAFPAWSAQDEAEIEAEHNVVSEFVTPHTAWAKPYALGKTRALFFVRGHGTDPREVCELMQRFDLDAKMVFWARIVDTT
;
A
#
# COMPACT_ATOMS: atom_id res chain seq x y z
N MET A 1 -6.72 19.77 43.26
CA MET A 1 -6.87 18.48 42.55
C MET A 1 -7.25 18.67 41.08
N THR A 2 -8.07 19.66 40.75
CA THR A 2 -8.57 19.98 39.40
C THR A 2 -7.50 20.37 38.37
N VAL A 3 -6.50 21.18 38.74
CA VAL A 3 -5.44 21.64 37.82
C VAL A 3 -4.53 20.50 37.34
N ARG A 4 -4.21 19.54 38.22
CA ARG A 4 -3.37 18.37 37.88
C ARG A 4 -4.09 17.42 36.91
N ILE A 5 -5.40 17.25 37.10
CA ILE A 5 -6.24 16.45 36.20
C ILE A 5 -6.35 17.14 34.83
N ALA A 6 -6.55 18.47 34.80
CA ALA A 6 -6.60 19.23 33.56
C ALA A 6 -5.28 19.17 32.77
N LEU A 7 -4.14 19.27 33.48
CA LEU A 7 -2.80 19.09 32.88
C LEU A 7 -2.62 17.69 32.31
N PHE A 8 -3.04 16.65 33.04
CA PHE A 8 -2.94 15.27 32.59
C PHE A 8 -3.78 15.02 31.33
N VAL A 9 -5.03 15.50 31.31
CA VAL A 9 -5.92 15.39 30.14
C VAL A 9 -5.35 16.14 28.94
N ALA A 10 -4.80 17.35 29.13
CA ALA A 10 -4.18 18.11 28.06
C ALA A 10 -2.94 17.40 27.49
N THR A 11 -2.10 16.80 28.33
CA THR A 11 -0.94 16.02 27.86
C THR A 11 -1.34 14.77 27.10
N VAL A 12 -2.40 14.07 27.55
CA VAL A 12 -2.89 12.87 26.85
C VAL A 12 -3.50 13.27 25.49
N ALA A 13 -4.28 14.34 25.44
CA ALA A 13 -4.90 14.83 24.20
C ALA A 13 -3.86 15.27 23.15
N LEU A 14 -2.74 15.86 23.57
CA LEU A 14 -1.65 16.26 22.69
C LEU A 14 -0.75 15.10 22.26
N ALA A 15 -0.65 14.03 23.05
CA ALA A 15 0.16 12.85 22.72
C ALA A 15 -0.59 11.84 21.84
N PHE A 16 -1.92 11.85 21.83
CA PHE A 16 -2.76 10.94 21.06
C PHE A 16 -2.52 10.96 19.52
N PRO A 17 -2.44 12.14 18.84
CA PRO A 17 -2.24 12.17 17.39
C PRO A 17 -0.85 11.68 16.96
N ALA A 18 0.15 11.77 17.84
CA ALA A 18 1.49 11.22 17.56
C ALA A 18 1.52 9.68 17.66
N TRP A 19 0.59 9.09 18.42
CA TRP A 19 0.43 7.63 18.48
C TRP A 19 -0.32 7.10 17.26
N SER A 20 -1.34 7.82 16.78
CA SER A 20 -2.15 7.37 15.63
C SER A 20 -1.57 7.73 14.26
N ALA A 21 -0.37 8.31 14.20
CA ALA A 21 0.30 8.56 12.93
C ALA A 21 0.84 7.23 12.40
N GLN A 22 0.46 6.87 11.17
CA GLN A 22 1.03 5.70 10.49
C GLN A 22 2.52 5.94 10.22
N ASP A 23 3.34 4.94 10.51
CA ASP A 23 4.77 5.00 10.25
C ASP A 23 5.06 4.88 8.74
N GLU A 24 6.06 5.58 8.23
CA GLU A 24 6.40 5.52 6.80
C GLU A 24 6.85 4.10 6.40
N ALA A 25 7.57 3.41 7.29
CA ALA A 25 8.00 2.04 7.04
C ALA A 25 6.82 1.05 7.07
N GLU A 26 5.81 1.30 7.91
CA GLU A 26 4.54 0.55 7.89
C GLU A 26 3.82 0.76 6.56
N ILE A 27 3.69 2.00 6.10
CA ILE A 27 3.05 2.31 4.81
C ILE A 27 3.77 1.62 3.64
N GLU A 28 5.10 1.69 3.57
CA GLU A 28 5.85 1.02 2.50
C GLU A 28 5.72 -0.50 2.58
N ALA A 29 5.67 -1.08 3.78
CA ALA A 29 5.47 -2.52 3.97
C ALA A 29 4.07 -2.97 3.52
N GLU A 30 3.03 -2.22 3.87
CA GLU A 30 1.64 -2.48 3.47
C GLU A 30 1.44 -2.35 1.95
N HIS A 31 2.18 -1.45 1.31
CA HIS A 31 2.14 -1.22 -0.14
C HIS A 31 3.19 -2.04 -0.90
N ASN A 32 3.92 -2.93 -0.23
CA ASN A 32 4.94 -3.74 -0.86
C ASN A 32 4.32 -4.85 -1.72
N VAL A 33 4.65 -4.81 -3.01
CA VAL A 33 4.18 -5.79 -4.00
C VAL A 33 5.16 -6.95 -4.05
N VAL A 34 4.80 -8.05 -3.38
CA VAL A 34 5.64 -9.26 -3.34
C VAL A 34 5.12 -10.29 -4.34
N SER A 35 5.95 -10.66 -5.32
CA SER A 35 5.62 -11.64 -6.37
C SER A 35 6.14 -13.06 -6.08
N GLU A 36 6.38 -13.40 -4.80
CA GLU A 36 6.99 -14.68 -4.37
C GLU A 36 6.23 -15.89 -4.93
N PHE A 37 4.90 -15.83 -4.96
CA PHE A 37 4.09 -16.88 -5.57
C PHE A 37 3.98 -16.70 -7.09
N VAL A 38 4.83 -17.43 -7.82
CA VAL A 38 4.85 -17.45 -9.27
C VAL A 38 3.80 -18.42 -9.81
N THR A 39 2.84 -17.89 -10.57
CA THR A 39 1.87 -18.73 -11.31
C THR A 39 2.50 -19.25 -12.59
N PRO A 40 2.12 -20.44 -13.09
CA PRO A 40 2.53 -20.89 -14.42
C PRO A 40 2.17 -19.83 -15.47
N HIS A 41 3.16 -19.32 -16.20
CA HIS A 41 2.97 -18.31 -17.22
C HIS A 41 3.97 -18.49 -18.35
N THR A 42 3.57 -18.10 -19.56
CA THR A 42 4.52 -17.90 -20.65
C THR A 42 5.22 -16.56 -20.43
N ALA A 43 6.54 -16.57 -20.36
CA ALA A 43 7.32 -15.33 -20.38
C ALA A 43 7.02 -14.61 -21.70
N TRP A 44 6.47 -13.40 -21.61
CA TRP A 44 6.18 -12.56 -22.77
C TRP A 44 7.21 -11.44 -22.87
N ALA A 45 7.01 -10.52 -23.81
CA ALA A 45 7.98 -9.52 -24.30
C ALA A 45 9.03 -9.05 -23.27
N LYS A 46 10.30 -9.43 -23.51
CA LYS A 46 11.49 -8.85 -22.87
C LYS A 46 12.65 -8.71 -23.88
N PRO A 47 13.44 -7.63 -23.85
CA PRO A 47 13.16 -6.32 -23.24
C PRO A 47 12.35 -5.42 -24.19
N TYR A 48 11.65 -4.43 -23.65
CA TYR A 48 11.06 -3.36 -24.46
C TYR A 48 12.14 -2.42 -25.00
N ALA A 49 11.89 -1.80 -26.16
CA ALA A 49 12.90 -1.00 -26.88
C ALA A 49 13.52 0.16 -26.07
N LEU A 50 12.84 0.63 -25.02
CA LEU A 50 13.28 1.73 -24.16
C LEU A 50 13.64 1.28 -22.73
N GLY A 51 13.87 -0.03 -22.53
CA GLY A 51 14.17 -0.62 -21.23
C GLY A 51 12.94 -0.96 -20.41
N LYS A 52 13.18 -1.29 -19.12
CA LYS A 52 12.14 -1.78 -18.20
C LYS A 52 11.10 -0.69 -17.95
N THR A 53 9.83 -1.01 -18.20
CA THR A 53 8.74 -0.06 -17.99
C THR A 53 8.52 0.12 -16.49
N ARG A 54 8.41 1.37 -16.02
CA ARG A 54 8.05 1.69 -14.62
C ARG A 54 6.59 2.13 -14.57
N ALA A 55 5.78 1.51 -13.72
CA ALA A 55 4.34 1.78 -13.64
C ALA A 55 3.85 1.87 -12.19
N LEU A 56 2.89 2.77 -11.95
CA LEU A 56 2.17 2.90 -10.69
C LEU A 56 0.71 2.52 -10.92
N PHE A 57 0.22 1.51 -10.21
CA PHE A 57 -1.16 1.03 -10.29
C PHE A 57 -1.95 1.52 -9.08
N PHE A 58 -3.12 2.10 -9.34
CA PHE A 58 -4.12 2.38 -8.30
C PHE A 58 -5.14 1.25 -8.32
N VAL A 59 -5.09 0.39 -7.32
CA VAL A 59 -5.93 -0.81 -7.24
C VAL A 59 -6.78 -0.77 -5.99
N ARG A 60 -7.98 -1.35 -6.06
CA ARG A 60 -8.74 -1.59 -4.84
C ARG A 60 -8.04 -2.69 -4.07
N GLY A 61 -7.89 -2.53 -2.76
CA GLY A 61 -7.27 -3.55 -1.90
C GLY A 61 -8.17 -4.77 -1.64
N HIS A 62 -9.11 -5.10 -2.54
CA HIS A 62 -10.13 -6.12 -2.32
C HIS A 62 -10.01 -7.27 -3.32
N GLY A 63 -10.26 -8.49 -2.87
CA GLY A 63 -10.25 -9.68 -3.72
C GLY A 63 -8.89 -9.94 -4.37
N THR A 64 -8.90 -10.14 -5.69
CA THR A 64 -7.72 -10.51 -6.47
C THR A 64 -7.16 -9.37 -7.32
N ASP A 65 -7.67 -8.14 -7.20
CA ASP A 65 -7.18 -6.98 -7.97
C ASP A 65 -5.64 -6.80 -7.85
N PRO A 66 -5.00 -6.95 -6.67
CA PRO A 66 -3.53 -6.87 -6.56
C PRO A 66 -2.79 -8.03 -7.26
N ARG A 67 -3.44 -9.20 -7.38
CA ARG A 67 -2.85 -10.37 -8.02
C ARG A 67 -2.61 -10.14 -9.51
N GLU A 68 -3.50 -9.41 -10.16
CA GLU A 68 -3.38 -9.10 -11.59
C GLU A 68 -2.08 -8.34 -11.89
N VAL A 69 -1.73 -7.36 -11.06
CA VAL A 69 -0.48 -6.58 -11.20
C VAL A 69 0.74 -7.47 -10.99
N CYS A 70 0.73 -8.35 -9.98
CA CYS A 70 1.81 -9.32 -9.77
C CYS A 70 2.00 -10.24 -10.99
N GLU A 71 0.91 -10.69 -11.60
CA GLU A 71 1.00 -11.55 -12.80
C GLU A 71 1.48 -10.78 -14.03
N LEU A 72 1.15 -9.49 -14.17
CA LEU A 72 1.73 -8.63 -15.20
C LEU A 72 3.25 -8.48 -15.01
N MET A 73 3.72 -8.28 -13.78
CA MET A 73 5.16 -8.22 -13.47
C MET A 73 5.88 -9.55 -13.77
N GLN A 74 5.21 -10.68 -13.58
CA GLN A 74 5.76 -12.00 -13.93
C GLN A 74 5.85 -12.18 -15.45
N ARG A 75 4.85 -11.72 -16.21
CA ARG A 75 4.74 -11.94 -17.66
C ARG A 75 5.52 -10.94 -18.52
N PHE A 76 5.67 -9.70 -18.06
CA PHE A 76 6.25 -8.59 -18.83
C PHE A 76 7.51 -8.02 -18.18
N ASP A 77 8.31 -7.25 -18.94
CA ASP A 77 9.43 -6.50 -18.37
C ASP A 77 8.98 -5.20 -17.68
N LEU A 78 8.30 -5.38 -16.54
CA LEU A 78 7.62 -4.32 -15.79
C LEU A 78 8.19 -4.18 -14.37
N ASP A 79 8.41 -2.94 -13.96
CA ASP A 79 8.69 -2.51 -12.60
C ASP A 79 7.45 -1.79 -12.06
N ALA A 80 6.56 -2.53 -11.42
CA ALA A 80 5.30 -1.99 -10.94
C ALA A 80 5.33 -1.69 -9.45
N LYS A 81 4.64 -0.61 -9.06
CA LYS A 81 4.25 -0.29 -7.69
C LYS A 81 2.74 -0.21 -7.62
N MET A 82 2.17 -0.48 -6.44
CA MET A 82 0.73 -0.41 -6.21
C MET A 82 0.41 0.55 -5.08
N VAL A 83 -0.66 1.31 -5.25
CA VAL A 83 -1.32 2.07 -4.18
C VAL A 83 -2.69 1.45 -3.99
N PHE A 84 -2.98 1.01 -2.76
CA PHE A 84 -4.29 0.49 -2.42
C PHE A 84 -5.21 1.64 -2.05
N TRP A 85 -6.41 1.64 -2.63
CA TRP A 85 -7.45 2.60 -2.25
C TRP A 85 -8.74 1.85 -1.92
N ALA A 86 -9.53 2.43 -1.01
CA ALA A 86 -10.85 1.95 -0.68
C ALA A 86 -11.84 3.11 -0.68
N ARG A 87 -13.05 2.87 -1.20
CA ARG A 87 -14.16 3.81 -1.02
C ARG A 87 -14.85 3.48 0.29
N ILE A 88 -14.74 4.36 1.27
CA ILE A 88 -15.54 4.27 2.50
C ILE A 88 -16.94 4.79 2.15
N VAL A 89 -17.94 3.91 2.20
CA VAL A 89 -19.35 4.27 2.04
C VAL A 89 -20.01 4.08 3.39
N ASP A 90 -20.42 5.18 4.00
CA ASP A 90 -21.19 5.15 5.23
C ASP A 90 -22.65 4.84 4.86
N THR A 91 -23.07 3.59 5.02
CA THR A 91 -24.48 3.21 4.84
C THR A 91 -25.24 3.62 6.09
N THR A 92 -26.18 4.55 5.90
CA THR A 92 -27.07 5.11 6.91
C THR A 92 -28.08 4.09 7.42
#